data_AF-A0A2V6P8R6-F1
#
_entry.id   AF-A0A2V6P8R6-F1
#
_cell.length_a   1.000
_cell.length_b   1.000
_cell.length_c   1.000
_cell.angle_alpha   90.00
_cell.angle_beta   90.00
_cell.angle_gamma   90.00
#
_symmetry.space_group_name_H-M   'P 1'
#
loop_
_entity.id
_entity.type
_entity.pdbx_description
1 polymer ?
#
loop_
_entity_poly.entity_id
_entity_poly.type
_entity_poly.pdbx_seq_one_letter_code
_entity_poly.pdbx_strand_id
1 'polypeptide(L)'
;MSESAPKTELMRSLGRLVRGLSALFWGLPIALVVCVQTASTNWLESLGHYGLIAPLVVTSLLFYGLWLMSDFQKQERIWMLALDRAKILGLVNIGLSPFLHWHQQLPEVPFFYHAVSVMSLSALLFLFNLNLVLQRLTAMLPDETLREETKVFTTLNSALLVLIPAFLAVYFTLSQIRHPPQPVGVLLRLMDLRSQWVLLSLILLPMAITMSLIWKIKEAILASIFGPEH
;
A
#
# COMPACT_ATOMS: atom_id res chain seq x y z
N MET A 1 12.17 -1.71 42.55
CA MET A 1 10.86 -1.06 42.26
C MET A 1 10.92 -0.29 40.93
N SER A 2 11.47 -0.90 39.87
CA SER A 2 11.77 -0.26 38.57
C SER A 2 11.32 -1.09 37.34
N GLU A 3 10.77 -2.28 37.53
CA GLU A 3 10.32 -3.16 36.43
C GLU A 3 8.91 -2.85 35.89
N SER A 4 8.07 -2.13 36.65
CA SER A 4 6.69 -1.81 36.23
C SER A 4 6.59 -0.71 35.16
N ALA A 5 7.52 0.25 35.18
CA ALA A 5 7.58 1.34 34.20
C ALA A 5 7.86 0.84 32.77
N PRO A 6 8.87 -0.02 32.50
CA PRO A 6 9.15 -0.50 31.14
C PRO A 6 8.04 -1.39 30.56
N LYS A 7 7.37 -2.23 31.39
CA LYS A 7 6.22 -3.05 30.94
C LYS A 7 5.06 -2.16 30.48
N THR A 8 4.78 -1.08 31.21
CA THR A 8 3.69 -0.15 30.88
C THR A 8 3.94 0.63 29.58
N GLU A 9 5.16 1.10 29.37
CA GLU A 9 5.55 1.80 28.13
C GLU A 9 5.47 0.86 26.91
N LEU A 10 5.94 -0.37 27.06
CA LEU A 10 5.84 -1.39 26.03
C LEU A 10 4.39 -1.67 25.66
N MET A 11 3.51 -1.91 26.64
CA MET A 11 2.07 -2.12 26.40
C MET A 11 1.41 -0.94 25.68
N ARG A 12 1.77 0.30 26.05
CA ARG A 12 1.27 1.50 25.37
C ARG A 12 1.75 1.59 23.92
N SER A 13 3.01 1.26 23.66
CA SER A 13 3.58 1.25 22.30
C SER A 13 2.94 0.17 21.42
N LEU A 14 2.69 -1.02 21.96
CA LEU A 14 1.97 -2.10 21.28
C LEU A 14 0.52 -1.73 20.98
N GLY A 15 -0.16 -1.04 21.91
CA GLY A 15 -1.50 -0.51 21.66
C GLY A 15 -1.55 0.49 20.50
N ARG A 16 -0.53 1.37 20.37
CA ARG A 16 -0.40 2.29 19.23
C ARG A 16 -0.09 1.55 17.93
N LEU A 17 0.78 0.53 17.99
CA LEU A 17 1.11 -0.35 16.87
C LEU A 17 -0.15 -1.05 16.30
N VAL A 18 -0.98 -1.64 17.15
CA VAL A 18 -2.25 -2.29 16.75
C VAL A 18 -3.22 -1.31 16.10
N ARG A 19 -3.30 -0.06 16.59
CA ARG A 19 -4.10 1.00 15.96
C ARG A 19 -3.53 1.39 14.60
N GLY A 20 -2.21 1.49 14.47
CA GLY A 20 -1.53 1.75 13.20
C GLY A 20 -1.81 0.66 12.17
N LEU A 21 -1.68 -0.62 12.56
CA LEU A 21 -2.04 -1.76 11.73
C LEU A 21 -3.52 -1.74 11.33
N SER A 22 -4.42 -1.39 12.25
CA SER A 22 -5.85 -1.29 11.94
C SER A 22 -6.16 -0.14 10.97
N ALA A 23 -5.48 1.00 11.11
CA ALA A 23 -5.61 2.12 10.16
C ALA A 23 -5.11 1.73 8.77
N LEU A 24 -4.02 0.96 8.66
CA LEU A 24 -3.53 0.44 7.38
C LEU A 24 -4.45 -0.62 6.78
N PHE A 25 -4.97 -1.54 7.60
CA PHE A 25 -5.88 -2.59 7.17
C PHE A 25 -7.12 -2.01 6.47
N TRP A 26 -7.76 -1.01 7.07
CA TRP A 26 -8.92 -0.34 6.47
C TRP A 26 -8.53 0.71 5.43
N GLY A 27 -7.43 1.41 5.65
CA GLY A 27 -6.96 2.48 4.77
C GLY A 27 -6.56 1.97 3.39
N LEU A 28 -5.93 0.79 3.27
CA LEU A 28 -5.47 0.25 1.99
C LEU A 28 -6.60 0.02 0.97
N PRO A 29 -7.66 -0.76 1.27
CA PRO A 29 -8.75 -0.99 0.33
C PRO A 29 -9.53 0.29 0.03
N ILE A 30 -9.76 1.14 1.04
CA ILE A 30 -10.45 2.42 0.84
C ILE A 30 -9.58 3.32 -0.06
N ALA A 31 -8.26 3.36 0.13
CA ALA A 31 -7.36 4.20 -0.67
C ALA A 31 -7.38 3.75 -2.12
N LEU A 32 -7.30 2.43 -2.36
CA LEU A 32 -7.38 1.88 -3.70
C LEU A 32 -8.70 2.26 -4.37
N VAL A 33 -9.83 2.00 -3.72
CA VAL A 33 -11.16 2.27 -4.29
C VAL A 33 -11.36 3.77 -4.54
N VAL A 34 -11.02 4.63 -3.58
CA VAL A 34 -11.20 6.08 -3.71
C VAL A 34 -10.27 6.63 -4.79
N CYS A 35 -8.98 6.29 -4.79
CA CYS A 35 -8.05 6.81 -5.78
C CYS A 35 -8.39 6.35 -7.20
N VAL A 36 -8.80 5.08 -7.36
CA VAL A 36 -9.21 4.53 -8.66
C VAL A 36 -10.49 5.21 -9.12
N GLN A 37 -11.51 5.33 -8.27
CA GLN A 37 -12.75 5.99 -8.64
C GLN A 37 -12.54 7.46 -9.01
N THR A 38 -11.72 8.20 -8.26
CA THR A 38 -11.37 9.58 -8.60
C THR A 38 -10.57 9.69 -9.89
N ALA A 39 -9.84 8.65 -10.32
CA ALA A 39 -9.13 8.65 -11.59
C ALA A 39 -10.02 8.21 -12.77
N SER A 40 -10.92 7.23 -12.57
CA SER A 40 -11.63 6.56 -13.66
C SER A 40 -13.09 6.95 -13.84
N THR A 41 -13.76 7.46 -12.79
CA THR A 41 -15.21 7.62 -12.77
C THR A 41 -15.63 9.01 -12.29
N ASN A 42 -16.62 9.64 -12.93
CA ASN A 42 -17.14 10.95 -12.50
C ASN A 42 -18.04 10.88 -11.25
N TRP A 43 -18.09 9.73 -10.57
CA TRP A 43 -19.02 9.49 -9.44
C TRP A 43 -18.69 10.39 -8.23
N LEU A 44 -17.39 10.56 -7.94
CA LEU A 44 -16.93 11.47 -6.89
C LEU A 44 -16.99 12.94 -7.31
N GLU A 45 -16.98 13.24 -8.61
CA GLU A 45 -17.20 14.60 -9.12
C GLU A 45 -18.64 15.06 -8.94
N SER A 46 -19.62 14.13 -8.98
CA SER A 46 -21.02 14.43 -8.63
C SER A 46 -21.18 14.97 -7.20
N LEU A 47 -20.19 14.76 -6.33
CA LEU A 47 -20.16 15.26 -4.96
C LEU A 47 -19.38 16.59 -4.83
N GLY A 48 -18.91 17.21 -5.92
CA GLY A 48 -18.22 18.50 -5.88
C GLY A 48 -16.85 18.44 -5.18
N HIS A 49 -16.61 19.27 -4.16
CA HIS A 49 -15.32 19.38 -3.45
C HIS A 49 -14.83 18.08 -2.79
N TYR A 50 -15.71 17.08 -2.60
CA TYR A 50 -15.33 15.77 -2.06
C TYR A 50 -14.38 14.99 -2.98
N GLY A 51 -14.36 15.27 -4.29
CA GLY A 51 -13.44 14.63 -5.24
C GLY A 51 -11.96 14.94 -4.97
N LEU A 52 -11.65 16.11 -4.40
CA LEU A 52 -10.30 16.51 -4.01
C LEU A 52 -9.93 15.99 -2.60
N ILE A 53 -10.89 16.10 -1.68
CA ILE A 53 -10.66 15.83 -0.25
C ILE A 53 -10.56 14.31 0.00
N ALA A 54 -11.38 13.49 -0.66
CA ALA A 54 -11.45 12.07 -0.37
C ALA A 54 -10.10 11.33 -0.60
N PRO A 55 -9.42 11.45 -1.76
CA PRO A 55 -8.11 10.83 -1.96
C PRO A 55 -7.09 11.28 -0.91
N LEU A 56 -7.08 12.58 -0.59
CA LEU A 56 -6.15 13.18 0.37
C LEU A 56 -6.34 12.63 1.78
N VAL A 57 -7.59 12.53 2.23
CA VAL A 57 -7.93 11.97 3.56
C VAL A 57 -7.48 10.52 3.67
N VAL A 58 -7.74 9.70 2.64
CA VAL A 58 -7.43 8.27 2.73
C VAL A 58 -5.93 8.01 2.57
N THR A 59 -5.21 8.74 1.73
CA THR A 59 -3.74 8.66 1.69
C THR A 59 -3.12 9.16 3.00
N SER A 60 -3.73 10.16 3.64
CA SER A 60 -3.30 10.65 4.96
C SER A 60 -3.55 9.63 6.06
N LEU A 61 -4.64 8.86 5.98
CA LEU A 61 -4.91 7.75 6.90
C LEU A 61 -3.82 6.66 6.84
N LEU A 62 -3.33 6.34 5.64
CA LEU A 62 -2.22 5.40 5.47
C LEU A 62 -0.93 5.91 6.12
N PHE A 63 -0.60 7.18 5.91
CA PHE A 63 0.55 7.81 6.57
C PHE A 63 0.39 7.86 8.08
N TYR A 64 -0.81 8.19 8.58
CA TYR A 64 -1.13 8.18 10.00
C TYR A 64 -0.93 6.79 10.61
N GLY A 65 -1.29 5.72 9.90
CA GLY A 65 -1.01 4.34 10.29
C GLY A 65 0.48 4.10 10.54
N LEU A 66 1.34 4.48 9.58
CA LEU A 66 2.80 4.37 9.72
C LEU A 66 3.37 5.25 10.84
N TRP A 67 2.80 6.44 11.04
CA TRP A 67 3.21 7.34 12.10
C TRP A 67 2.95 6.73 13.48
N LEU A 68 1.78 6.13 13.71
CA LEU A 68 1.47 5.41 14.96
C LEU A 68 2.45 4.26 15.23
N MET A 69 2.85 3.52 14.19
CA MET A 69 3.80 2.41 14.32
C MET A 69 5.21 2.86 14.69
N SER A 70 5.55 4.14 14.46
CA SER A 70 6.89 4.68 14.76
C SER A 70 7.16 4.84 16.25
N ASP A 71 6.13 4.73 17.09
CA ASP A 71 6.31 4.75 18.54
C ASP A 71 6.80 3.41 19.10
N PHE A 72 6.68 2.33 18.33
CA PHE A 72 7.19 1.02 18.69
C PHE A 72 8.70 0.92 18.40
N GLN A 73 9.48 0.41 19.36
CA GLN A 73 10.91 0.07 19.21
C GLN A 73 11.77 1.16 18.51
N LYS A 74 11.69 2.42 18.97
CA LYS A 74 12.44 3.57 18.40
C LYS A 74 13.97 3.37 18.35
N GLN A 75 14.49 2.48 19.20
CA GLN A 75 15.92 2.18 19.30
C GLN A 75 16.41 1.33 18.12
N GLU A 76 15.52 0.59 17.46
CA GLU A 76 15.91 -0.27 16.35
C GLU A 76 16.06 0.53 15.05
N ARG A 77 17.30 0.75 14.63
CA ARG A 77 17.62 1.55 13.44
C ARG A 77 17.02 0.96 12.16
N ILE A 78 17.03 -0.36 12.01
CA ILE A 78 16.55 -1.04 10.80
C ILE A 78 15.03 -0.87 10.66
N TRP A 79 14.31 -0.96 11.79
CA TRP A 79 12.88 -0.68 11.88
C TRP A 79 12.52 0.72 11.42
N MET A 80 13.18 1.73 12.03
CA MET A 80 12.92 3.13 11.73
C MET A 80 13.22 3.45 10.26
N LEU A 81 14.32 2.92 9.71
CA LEU A 81 14.65 3.10 8.28
C LEU A 81 13.59 2.50 7.36
N ALA A 82 13.03 1.33 7.69
CA ALA A 82 11.97 0.72 6.90
C ALA A 82 10.69 1.57 6.95
N LEU A 83 10.31 2.04 8.15
CA LEU A 83 9.17 2.93 8.32
C LEU A 83 9.35 4.26 7.58
N ASP A 84 10.52 4.88 7.66
CA ASP A 84 10.77 6.18 7.06
C ASP A 84 10.70 6.12 5.53
N ARG A 85 11.18 5.04 4.91
CA ARG A 85 10.99 4.80 3.46
C ARG A 85 9.51 4.72 3.09
N ALA A 86 8.72 3.98 3.87
CA ALA A 86 7.29 3.88 3.64
C ALA A 86 6.56 5.22 3.87
N LYS A 87 6.97 6.00 4.89
CA LYS A 87 6.42 7.34 5.15
C LYS A 87 6.72 8.34 4.04
N ILE A 88 7.93 8.32 3.48
CA ILE A 88 8.30 9.19 2.35
C ILE A 88 7.36 8.91 1.18
N LEU A 89 7.14 7.64 0.83
CA LEU A 89 6.20 7.26 -0.23
C LEU A 89 4.75 7.62 0.12
N GLY A 90 4.35 7.47 1.39
CA GLY A 90 3.05 7.93 1.89
C GLY A 90 2.86 9.44 1.69
N LEU A 91 3.88 10.24 2.00
CA LEU A 91 3.86 11.68 1.82
C LEU A 91 3.82 12.08 0.34
N VAL A 92 4.59 11.39 -0.50
CA VAL A 92 4.52 11.56 -1.96
C VAL A 92 3.10 11.26 -2.47
N ASN A 93 2.47 10.18 -2.01
CA ASN A 93 1.10 9.84 -2.41
C ASN A 93 0.07 10.86 -1.92
N ILE A 94 0.24 11.44 -0.72
CA ILE A 94 -0.60 12.55 -0.24
C ILE A 94 -0.42 13.79 -1.11
N GLY A 95 0.82 14.15 -1.45
CA GLY A 95 1.10 15.32 -2.29
C GLY A 95 0.61 15.14 -3.73
N LEU A 96 0.58 13.90 -4.23
CA LEU A 96 0.13 13.59 -5.57
C LEU A 96 -1.38 13.32 -5.68
N SER A 97 -2.07 13.03 -4.58
CA SER A 97 -3.51 12.71 -4.58
C SER A 97 -4.41 13.78 -5.22
N PRO A 98 -4.15 15.11 -5.11
CA PRO A 98 -4.97 16.13 -5.74
C PRO A 98 -4.98 16.04 -7.27
N PHE A 99 -3.88 15.56 -7.88
CA PHE A 99 -3.78 15.46 -9.34
C PHE A 99 -4.74 14.43 -9.95
N LEU A 100 -5.27 13.49 -9.16
CA LEU A 100 -6.32 12.57 -9.61
C LEU A 100 -7.57 13.34 -10.05
N HIS A 101 -7.95 14.37 -9.28
CA HIS A 101 -9.12 15.20 -9.59
C HIS A 101 -8.89 16.05 -10.85
N TRP A 102 -7.73 16.69 -10.98
CA TRP A 102 -7.42 17.49 -12.17
C TRP A 102 -7.21 16.66 -13.42
N HIS A 103 -6.76 15.41 -13.29
CA HIS A 103 -6.65 14.49 -14.42
C HIS A 103 -8.00 14.23 -15.09
N GLN A 104 -9.08 14.13 -14.32
CA GLN A 104 -10.42 13.96 -14.89
C GLN A 104 -10.96 15.22 -15.56
N GLN A 105 -10.70 16.39 -14.96
CA GLN A 105 -11.18 17.66 -15.51
C GLN A 105 -10.43 18.10 -16.76
N LEU A 106 -9.13 17.80 -16.83
CA LEU A 106 -8.23 18.27 -17.88
C LEU A 106 -7.43 17.09 -18.47
N PRO A 107 -8.10 16.10 -19.10
CA PRO A 107 -7.43 14.91 -19.64
C PRO A 107 -6.50 15.23 -20.81
N GLU A 108 -6.71 16.35 -21.49
CA GLU A 108 -5.89 16.87 -22.60
C GLU A 108 -4.47 17.28 -22.15
N VAL A 109 -4.27 17.54 -20.85
CA VAL A 109 -2.99 18.03 -20.34
C VAL A 109 -2.09 16.85 -19.95
N PRO A 110 -0.98 16.59 -20.67
CA PRO A 110 -0.14 15.41 -20.44
C PRO A 110 0.53 15.41 -19.06
N PHE A 111 0.72 16.58 -18.45
CA PHE A 111 1.28 16.70 -17.10
C PHE A 111 0.47 15.91 -16.06
N PHE A 112 -0.87 15.97 -16.10
CA PHE A 112 -1.71 15.26 -15.13
C PHE A 112 -1.66 13.74 -15.34
N TYR A 113 -1.57 13.28 -16.60
CA TYR A 113 -1.35 11.87 -16.90
C TYR A 113 -0.03 11.36 -16.29
N HIS A 114 1.06 12.10 -16.45
CA HIS A 114 2.35 11.74 -15.84
C HIS A 114 2.30 11.78 -14.31
N ALA A 115 1.63 12.77 -13.71
CA ALA A 115 1.47 12.86 -12.26
C ALA A 115 0.71 11.65 -11.68
N VAL A 116 -0.41 11.25 -12.30
CA VAL A 116 -1.18 10.06 -11.90
C VAL A 116 -0.37 8.77 -12.14
N SER A 117 0.43 8.71 -13.21
CA SER A 117 1.34 7.58 -13.46
C SER A 117 2.43 7.45 -12.39
N VAL A 118 3.06 8.57 -12.00
CA VAL A 118 4.05 8.62 -10.91
C VAL A 118 3.40 8.24 -9.58
N MET A 119 2.17 8.73 -9.31
CA MET A 119 1.42 8.35 -8.12
C MET A 119 1.11 6.85 -8.10
N SER A 120 0.71 6.27 -9.23
CA SER A 120 0.42 4.83 -9.34
C SER A 120 1.66 3.99 -9.06
N LEU A 121 2.81 4.38 -9.61
CA LEU A 121 4.09 3.73 -9.33
C LEU A 121 4.50 3.90 -7.86
N SER A 122 4.34 5.10 -7.30
CA SER A 122 4.62 5.41 -5.89
C SER A 122 3.70 4.61 -4.95
N ALA A 123 2.44 4.37 -5.31
CA ALA A 123 1.52 3.53 -4.55
C ALA A 123 1.95 2.05 -4.53
N LEU A 124 2.44 1.52 -5.67
CA LEU A 124 3.01 0.17 -5.72
C LEU A 124 4.28 0.05 -4.88
N LEU A 125 5.17 1.04 -4.98
CA LEU A 125 6.38 1.12 -4.15
C LEU A 125 6.04 1.26 -2.66
N PHE A 126 4.98 2.00 -2.33
CA PHE A 126 4.48 2.12 -0.96
C PHE A 126 4.05 0.76 -0.43
N LEU A 127 3.24 0.02 -1.20
CA LEU A 127 2.80 -1.32 -0.83
C LEU A 127 3.98 -2.29 -0.69
N PHE A 128 4.98 -2.20 -1.58
CA PHE A 128 6.21 -2.98 -1.48
C PHE A 128 6.97 -2.68 -0.17
N ASN A 129 7.22 -1.41 0.13
CA ASN A 129 7.89 -1.01 1.36
C ASN A 129 7.08 -1.38 2.60
N LEU A 130 5.75 -1.33 2.52
CA LEU A 130 4.88 -1.77 3.61
C LEU A 130 5.06 -3.26 3.90
N ASN A 131 5.16 -4.13 2.89
CA ASN A 131 5.43 -5.55 3.11
C ASN A 131 6.79 -5.79 3.79
N LEU A 132 7.81 -4.98 3.45
CA LEU A 132 9.10 -5.02 4.15
C LEU A 132 8.98 -4.56 5.61
N VAL A 133 8.21 -3.51 5.88
CA VAL A 133 7.91 -3.05 7.25
C VAL A 133 7.24 -4.18 8.05
N LEU A 134 6.22 -4.84 7.49
CA LEU A 134 5.53 -5.95 8.17
C LEU A 134 6.45 -7.15 8.44
N GLN A 135 7.34 -7.47 7.50
CA GLN A 135 8.35 -8.51 7.70
C GLN A 135 9.34 -8.15 8.82
N ARG A 136 9.75 -6.88 8.91
CA ARG A 136 10.60 -6.43 10.03
C ARG A 136 9.86 -6.51 11.36
N LEU A 137 8.60 -6.07 11.37
CA LEU A 137 7.77 -6.12 12.56
C LEU A 137 7.66 -7.55 13.12
N THR A 138 7.41 -8.54 12.26
CA THR A 138 7.32 -9.94 12.69
C THR A 138 8.66 -10.54 13.13
N ALA A 139 9.78 -10.06 12.60
CA ALA A 139 11.10 -10.44 13.09
C ALA A 139 11.35 -10.02 14.54
N MET A 140 10.66 -8.98 15.03
CA MET A 140 10.72 -8.51 16.43
C MET A 140 9.71 -9.20 17.34
N LEU A 141 8.75 -9.95 16.78
CA LEU A 141 7.77 -10.70 17.56
C LEU A 141 8.33 -12.08 17.97
N PRO A 142 7.87 -12.64 19.11
CA PRO A 142 8.36 -13.92 19.61
C PRO A 142 7.86 -15.14 18.82
N ASP A 143 6.85 -14.98 17.96
CA ASP A 143 6.25 -16.09 17.20
C ASP A 143 7.10 -16.47 15.97
N GLU A 144 7.72 -17.64 16.02
CA GLU A 144 8.58 -18.17 14.96
C GLU A 144 7.79 -18.63 13.72
N THR A 145 6.61 -19.22 13.91
CA THR A 145 5.76 -19.68 12.81
C THR A 145 5.30 -18.49 11.98
N LEU A 146 4.81 -17.44 12.65
CA LEU A 146 4.39 -16.20 11.99
C LEU A 146 5.54 -15.54 11.21
N ARG A 147 6.77 -15.61 11.74
CA ARG A 147 7.95 -15.02 11.12
C ARG A 147 8.29 -15.69 9.79
N GLU A 148 8.32 -17.02 9.75
CA GLU A 148 8.59 -17.75 8.50
C GLU A 148 7.44 -17.61 7.50
N GLU A 149 6.17 -17.67 7.93
CA GLU A 149 5.02 -17.40 7.06
C GLU A 149 5.10 -16.00 6.43
N THR A 150 5.40 -14.98 7.24
CA THR A 150 5.50 -13.60 6.77
C THR A 150 6.64 -13.42 5.79
N LYS A 151 7.77 -14.09 5.99
CA LYS A 151 8.90 -14.05 5.05
C LYS A 151 8.52 -14.63 3.69
N VAL A 152 7.81 -15.76 3.65
CA VAL A 152 7.33 -16.37 2.40
C VAL A 152 6.33 -15.45 1.70
N PHE A 153 5.32 -14.97 2.41
CA PHE A 153 4.31 -14.09 1.83
C PHE A 153 4.89 -12.75 1.38
N THR A 154 5.79 -12.13 2.15
CA THR A 154 6.45 -10.90 1.72
C THR A 154 7.32 -11.14 0.49
N THR A 155 8.03 -12.27 0.38
CA THR A 155 8.85 -12.57 -0.80
C THR A 155 7.99 -12.74 -2.06
N LEU A 156 6.93 -13.56 -1.96
CA LEU A 156 5.98 -13.77 -3.06
C LEU A 156 5.30 -12.46 -3.44
N ASN A 157 4.82 -11.69 -2.47
CA ASN A 157 4.12 -10.45 -2.70
C ASN A 157 5.03 -9.37 -3.31
N SER A 158 6.28 -9.30 -2.85
CA SER A 158 7.29 -8.41 -3.39
C SER A 158 7.63 -8.75 -4.84
N ALA A 159 7.71 -10.05 -5.19
CA ALA A 159 7.89 -10.47 -6.57
C ALA A 159 6.71 -10.04 -7.44
N LEU A 160 5.47 -10.23 -6.98
CA LEU A 160 4.28 -9.74 -7.70
C LEU A 160 4.34 -8.22 -7.92
N LEU A 161 4.64 -7.45 -6.87
CA LEU A 161 4.72 -5.98 -6.95
C LEU A 161 5.82 -5.45 -7.86
N VAL A 162 6.86 -6.23 -8.16
CA VAL A 162 7.89 -5.91 -9.16
C VAL A 162 7.46 -6.36 -10.56
N LEU A 163 6.84 -7.53 -10.67
CA LEU A 163 6.38 -8.07 -11.95
C LEU A 163 5.25 -7.23 -12.57
N ILE A 164 4.38 -6.64 -11.75
CA ILE A 164 3.29 -5.77 -12.23
C ILE A 164 3.80 -4.57 -13.05
N PRO A 165 4.64 -3.66 -12.51
CA PRO A 165 5.15 -2.53 -13.27
C PRO A 165 6.08 -2.98 -14.41
N ALA A 166 6.81 -4.08 -14.26
CA ALA A 166 7.62 -4.64 -15.35
C ALA A 166 6.75 -5.11 -16.53
N PHE A 167 5.66 -5.82 -16.24
CA PHE A 167 4.69 -6.24 -17.24
C PHE A 167 4.02 -5.05 -17.93
N LEU A 168 3.65 -4.01 -17.18
CA LEU A 168 3.11 -2.77 -17.75
C LEU A 168 4.12 -2.06 -18.65
N ALA A 169 5.38 -1.95 -18.23
CA ALA A 169 6.44 -1.35 -19.04
C ALA A 169 6.61 -2.12 -20.36
N VAL A 170 6.64 -3.45 -20.32
CA VAL A 170 6.70 -4.29 -21.52
C VAL A 170 5.46 -4.06 -22.40
N TYR A 171 4.26 -4.06 -21.83
CA TYR A 171 3.02 -3.78 -22.56
C TYR A 171 3.08 -2.42 -23.28
N PHE A 172 3.48 -1.35 -22.59
CA PHE A 172 3.61 -0.01 -23.18
C PHE A 172 4.68 0.07 -24.27
N THR A 173 5.79 -0.64 -24.14
CA THR A 173 6.82 -0.66 -25.20
C THR A 173 6.34 -1.42 -26.45
N LEU A 174 5.61 -2.51 -26.27
CA LEU A 174 5.06 -3.29 -27.37
C LEU A 174 3.91 -2.58 -28.07
N SER A 175 3.10 -1.81 -27.34
CA SER A 175 1.98 -1.04 -27.92
C SER A 175 2.44 0.13 -28.79
N GLN A 176 3.68 0.62 -28.61
CA GLN A 176 4.27 1.65 -29.48
C GLN A 176 4.74 1.11 -30.83
N ILE A 177 4.79 -0.21 -31.02
CA ILE A 177 5.20 -0.81 -32.30
C ILE A 177 4.07 -0.64 -33.32
N ARG A 178 4.35 0.10 -34.40
CA ARG A 178 3.35 0.46 -35.42
C ARG A 178 2.76 -0.75 -36.19
N HIS A 179 3.50 -1.85 -36.27
CA HIS A 179 3.08 -3.12 -36.91
C HIS A 179 3.51 -4.34 -36.07
N PRO A 180 2.76 -4.71 -35.02
CA PRO A 180 3.05 -5.91 -34.24
C PRO A 180 2.69 -7.17 -35.04
N PRO A 181 3.44 -8.28 -34.88
CA PRO A 181 3.05 -9.56 -35.46
C PRO A 181 1.65 -9.99 -34.99
N GLN A 182 0.88 -10.64 -35.85
CA GLN A 182 -0.55 -10.95 -35.65
C GLN A 182 -0.93 -11.49 -34.25
N PRO A 183 -0.22 -12.48 -33.64
CA PRO A 183 -0.58 -12.97 -32.31
C PRO A 183 -0.43 -11.89 -31.22
N VAL A 184 0.58 -11.03 -31.32
CA VAL A 184 0.81 -9.91 -30.40
C VAL A 184 -0.28 -8.84 -30.57
N GLY A 185 -0.67 -8.55 -31.82
CA GLY A 185 -1.74 -7.59 -32.11
C GLY A 185 -3.14 -8.03 -31.64
N VAL A 186 -3.41 -9.33 -31.57
CA VAL A 186 -4.66 -9.87 -30.98
C VAL A 186 -4.62 -9.76 -29.45
N LEU A 187 -3.49 -10.12 -28.83
CA LEU A 187 -3.32 -10.02 -27.38
C LEU A 187 -3.41 -8.57 -26.88
N LEU A 188 -2.75 -7.62 -27.57
CA LEU A 188 -2.81 -6.20 -27.24
C LEU A 188 -4.25 -5.65 -27.31
N ARG A 189 -5.02 -6.02 -28.35
CA ARG A 189 -6.43 -5.61 -28.47
C ARG A 189 -7.31 -6.19 -27.37
N LEU A 190 -7.11 -7.46 -26.99
CA LEU A 190 -7.83 -8.08 -25.87
C LEU A 190 -7.52 -7.40 -24.53
N MET A 191 -6.28 -6.93 -24.35
CA MET A 191 -5.88 -6.17 -23.16
C MET A 191 -6.45 -4.75 -23.18
N ASP A 192 -6.47 -4.06 -24.33
CA ASP A 192 -6.90 -2.66 -24.42
C ASP A 192 -8.37 -2.45 -24.03
N LEU A 193 -9.28 -3.34 -24.47
CA LEU A 193 -10.70 -3.25 -24.12
C LEU A 193 -11.00 -3.47 -22.63
N ARG A 194 -10.06 -4.02 -21.86
CA ARG A 194 -10.27 -4.42 -20.45
C ARG A 194 -9.14 -4.01 -19.51
N SER A 195 -8.26 -3.13 -19.96
CA SER A 195 -6.96 -2.81 -19.34
C SER A 195 -7.09 -2.39 -17.87
N GLN A 196 -8.04 -1.50 -17.55
CA GLN A 196 -8.27 -1.02 -16.20
C GLN A 196 -8.72 -2.14 -15.24
N TRP A 197 -9.67 -2.99 -15.66
CA TRP A 197 -10.16 -4.09 -14.82
C TRP A 197 -9.09 -5.14 -14.57
N VAL A 198 -8.29 -5.47 -15.60
CA VAL A 198 -7.16 -6.40 -15.47
C VAL A 198 -6.14 -5.84 -14.48
N LEU A 199 -5.80 -4.55 -14.59
CA LEU A 199 -4.85 -3.89 -13.70
C LEU A 199 -5.37 -3.86 -12.25
N LEU A 200 -6.66 -3.56 -12.04
CA LEU A 200 -7.28 -3.62 -10.72
C LEU A 200 -7.25 -5.03 -10.14
N SER A 201 -7.63 -6.06 -10.90
CA SER A 201 -7.54 -7.45 -10.44
C SER A 201 -6.12 -7.85 -10.07
N LEU A 202 -5.14 -7.38 -10.85
CA LEU A 202 -3.74 -7.69 -10.61
C LEU A 202 -3.17 -7.00 -9.37
N ILE A 203 -3.64 -5.79 -9.01
CA ILE A 203 -3.26 -5.06 -7.79
C ILE A 203 -4.04 -5.55 -6.56
N LEU A 204 -5.27 -6.04 -6.74
CA LEU A 204 -6.06 -6.59 -5.65
C LEU A 204 -5.39 -7.81 -5.01
N LEU A 205 -4.71 -8.64 -5.80
CA LEU A 205 -3.97 -9.80 -5.29
C LEU A 205 -2.89 -9.43 -4.26
N PRO A 206 -1.89 -8.58 -4.59
CA PRO A 206 -0.87 -8.19 -3.62
C PRO A 206 -1.44 -7.39 -2.44
N MET A 207 -2.49 -6.59 -2.67
CA MET A 207 -3.19 -5.89 -1.58
C MET A 207 -3.84 -6.88 -0.60
N ALA A 208 -4.54 -7.91 -1.10
CA ALA A 208 -5.18 -8.92 -0.28
C ALA A 208 -4.15 -9.69 0.55
N ILE A 209 -2.99 -10.04 -0.02
CA ILE A 209 -1.90 -10.68 0.72
C ILE A 209 -1.41 -9.75 1.84
N THR A 210 -1.16 -8.47 1.55
CA THR A 210 -0.76 -7.49 2.57
C THR A 210 -1.81 -7.34 3.68
N MET A 211 -3.09 -7.28 3.33
CA MET A 211 -4.18 -7.22 4.31
C MET A 211 -4.21 -8.46 5.20
N SER A 212 -4.03 -9.65 4.62
CA SER A 212 -3.96 -10.91 5.37
C SER A 212 -2.80 -10.92 6.37
N LEU A 213 -1.63 -10.39 5.98
CA LEU A 213 -0.48 -10.26 6.85
C LEU A 213 -0.75 -9.27 7.99
N ILE A 214 -1.30 -8.09 7.68
CA ILE A 214 -1.65 -7.09 8.70
C ILE A 214 -2.61 -7.69 9.74
N TRP A 215 -3.61 -8.45 9.28
CA TRP A 215 -4.55 -9.13 10.15
C TRP A 215 -3.87 -10.14 11.07
N LYS A 216 -3.10 -11.09 10.50
CA LYS A 216 -2.37 -12.11 11.27
C LYS A 216 -1.42 -11.50 12.30
N ILE A 217 -0.66 -10.48 11.90
CA ILE A 217 0.29 -9.78 12.79
C ILE A 217 -0.44 -9.10 13.95
N LYS A 218 -1.57 -8.46 13.65
CA LYS A 218 -2.42 -7.83 14.67
C LYS A 218 -2.93 -8.86 15.67
N GLU A 219 -3.41 -10.02 15.21
CA GLU A 219 -3.87 -11.11 16.09
C GLU A 219 -2.75 -11.64 16.98
N ALA A 220 -1.56 -11.87 16.42
CA ALA A 220 -0.41 -12.32 17.20
C ALA A 220 0.02 -11.31 18.27
N ILE A 221 0.00 -10.02 17.96
CA ILE A 221 0.27 -8.97 18.96
C ILE A 221 -0.80 -8.97 20.07
N LEU A 222 -2.08 -9.06 19.71
CA LEU A 222 -3.16 -9.12 20.70
C LEU A 222 -3.06 -10.37 21.57
N ALA A 223 -2.76 -11.53 20.98
CA ALA A 223 -2.51 -12.76 21.71
C ALA A 223 -1.32 -12.64 22.66
N SER A 224 -0.25 -11.93 22.29
CA SER A 224 0.89 -11.70 23.19
C SER A 224 0.57 -10.76 24.36
N ILE A 225 -0.42 -9.87 24.22
CA ILE A 225 -0.83 -8.91 25.26
C ILE A 225 -1.86 -9.51 26.21
N PHE A 226 -2.78 -10.33 25.69
CA PHE A 226 -3.93 -10.88 26.42
C PHE A 226 -3.86 -12.38 26.68
N GLY A 227 -2.82 -13.06 26.19
CA GLY A 227 -2.60 -14.48 26.42
C GLY A 227 -2.32 -14.78 27.88
N PRO A 228 -2.64 -16.00 28.35
CA PRO A 228 -2.32 -16.41 29.71
C PRO A 228 -0.81 -16.31 29.96
N GLU A 229 -0.40 -15.59 31.01
CA GLU A 229 0.99 -15.60 31.48
C GLU A 229 1.33 -17.07 31.84
N HIS A 230 2.26 -17.68 31.10
CA HIS A 230 2.87 -18.95 31.47
C HIS A 230 4.03 -18.72 32.44
#